data_AF-F2WQ24-F1
#
_entry.id   AF-F2WQ24-F1
#
_cell.length_a   1.000
_cell.length_b   1.000
_cell.length_c   1.000
_cell.angle_alpha   90.00
_cell.angle_beta   90.00
_cell.angle_gamma   90.00
#
_symmetry.space_group_name_H-M   'P 1'
#
loop_
_entity.id
_entity.type
_entity.pdbx_description
1 polymer ?
#
loop_
_entity_poly.entity_id
_entity_poly.type
_entity_poly.pdbx_seq_one_letter_code
_entity_poly.pdbx_strand_id
1 'polypeptide(L)'
;MSFSYSPSFFQHFPKYHAPHLHKGEELKDPAEEIKPRCLVHCHNWLAEYNSCVTRVSMRTDGKGNCQGQYEELAQCQDHCIAHEIFAHLK
;
A
#
# COMPACT_ATOMS: atom_id res chain seq x y z
N MET A 1 14.55 -15.66 -5.53
CA MET A 1 14.26 -16.86 -4.72
C MET A 1 12.75 -16.97 -4.61
N SER A 2 12.14 -17.89 -5.36
CA SER A 2 10.68 -18.09 -5.38
C SER A 2 10.26 -18.86 -4.13
N PHE A 3 9.59 -18.20 -3.19
CA PHE A 3 8.98 -18.87 -2.06
C PHE A 3 7.84 -19.76 -2.58
N SER A 4 8.01 -21.07 -2.47
CA SER A 4 6.95 -22.04 -2.74
C SER A 4 5.87 -21.84 -1.69
N TYR A 5 4.82 -21.11 -2.03
CA TYR A 5 3.57 -21.01 -1.27
C TYR A 5 2.84 -22.37 -1.31
N SER A 6 3.46 -23.39 -0.73
CA SER A 6 2.77 -24.66 -0.49
C SER A 6 1.96 -24.51 0.80
N PRO A 7 0.64 -24.74 0.78
CA PRO A 7 -0.20 -24.67 1.99
C PRO A 7 0.24 -25.66 3.08
N SER A 8 0.96 -26.73 2.72
CA SER A 8 1.53 -27.67 3.68
C SER A 8 2.67 -27.09 4.52
N PHE A 9 3.34 -26.02 4.05
CA PHE A 9 4.45 -25.40 4.76
C PHE A 9 4.01 -24.80 6.10
N PHE A 10 2.88 -24.10 6.12
CA PHE A 10 2.34 -23.46 7.33
C PHE A 10 1.74 -24.47 8.33
N GLN A 11 1.40 -25.68 7.90
CA GLN A 11 0.97 -26.76 8.80
C GLN A 11 2.14 -27.37 9.58
N HIS A 12 3.31 -27.51 8.93
CA HIS A 12 4.51 -28.08 9.56
C HIS A 12 5.29 -27.04 10.38
N PHE A 13 5.20 -25.76 10.01
CA PHE A 13 5.85 -24.64 10.69
C PHE A 13 4.82 -23.60 11.15
N PRO A 14 4.09 -23.84 12.26
CA PRO A 14 3.03 -22.95 12.73
C PRO A 14 3.54 -21.57 13.17
N LYS A 15 4.83 -21.44 13.47
CA LYS A 15 5.53 -20.17 13.69
C LYS A 15 6.71 -20.08 12.73
N TYR A 16 6.42 -19.72 11.49
CA TYR A 16 7.48 -19.44 10.52
C TYR A 16 8.17 -18.13 10.89
N HIS A 17 9.45 -18.22 11.24
CA HIS A 17 10.35 -17.08 11.24
C HIS A 17 11.13 -17.13 9.94
N ALA A 18 10.96 -16.11 9.09
CA ALA A 18 11.75 -16.00 7.87
C ALA A 18 13.23 -16.04 8.27
N PRO A 19 14.05 -16.94 7.69
CA PRO A 19 15.44 -17.16 8.13
C PRO A 19 16.33 -15.92 7.95
N HIS A 20 15.84 -14.89 7.25
CA HIS A 20 16.50 -13.61 7.00
C HIS A 20 16.08 -12.52 7.99
N LEU A 21 15.07 -12.76 8.84
CA LEU A 21 14.52 -11.79 9.77
C LEU A 21 15.14 -12.02 11.15
N HIS A 22 16.36 -11.53 11.35
CA HIS A 22 16.97 -11.51 12.68
C HIS A 22 16.17 -10.58 13.59
N LYS A 23 15.99 -10.98 14.85
CA LYS A 23 15.19 -10.26 15.84
C LYS A 23 15.85 -8.89 16.14
N GLY A 24 15.42 -7.84 15.44
CA GLY A 24 16.00 -6.49 15.51
C GLY A 24 16.44 -5.90 14.15
N GLU A 25 16.49 -6.70 13.09
CA GLU A 25 16.81 -6.29 11.72
C GLU A 25 15.56 -6.36 10.81
N GLU A 26 14.46 -5.77 11.25
CA GLU A 26 13.34 -5.55 10.33
C GLU A 26 13.73 -4.41 9.38
N LEU A 27 14.08 -4.76 8.13
CA LEU A 27 14.26 -3.76 7.07
C LEU A 27 12.90 -3.06 6.87
N LYS A 28 12.82 -1.80 7.27
CA LYS A 28 11.64 -0.96 6.98
C LYS A 28 11.53 -0.74 5.48
N ASP A 29 10.32 -0.84 4.95
CA ASP A 29 10.05 -0.51 3.56
C ASP A 29 10.28 0.99 3.34
N PRO A 30 11.23 1.39 2.46
CA PRO A 30 11.45 2.80 2.15
C PRO A 30 10.20 3.50 1.61
N ALA A 31 9.25 2.77 1.03
CA ALA A 31 7.99 3.33 0.55
C ALA A 31 7.15 3.94 1.69
N GLU A 32 7.25 3.45 2.92
CA GLU A 32 6.51 4.01 4.07
C GLU A 32 6.92 5.45 4.39
N GLU A 33 8.19 5.81 4.15
CA GLU A 33 8.70 7.16 4.38
C GLU A 33 8.39 8.13 3.22
N ILE A 34 8.25 7.61 1.99
CA ILE A 34 8.02 8.40 0.78
C ILE A 34 6.52 8.68 0.58
N LYS A 35 5.67 7.69 0.85
CA LYS A 35 4.20 7.79 0.73
C LYS A 35 3.59 9.06 1.36
N PRO A 36 3.90 9.46 2.61
CA PRO A 36 3.31 10.66 3.22
C PRO A 36 3.76 11.94 2.53
N ARG A 37 5.01 12.01 2.03
CA ARG A 37 5.51 13.17 1.28
C ARG A 37 4.76 13.32 -0.05
N CYS A 38 4.59 12.23 -0.79
CA CYS A 38 3.84 12.22 -2.04
C CYS A 38 2.34 12.49 -1.86
N LEU A 39 1.75 12.09 -0.72
CA LEU A 39 0.35 12.40 -0.39
C LEU A 39 0.09 13.92 -0.31
N VAL A 40 1.03 14.70 0.22
CA VAL A 40 0.90 16.17 0.28
C VAL A 40 0.88 16.78 -1.12
N HIS A 41 1.70 16.25 -2.05
CA HIS A 41 1.68 16.69 -3.44
C HIS A 41 0.35 16.37 -4.13
N CYS A 42 -0.25 15.21 -3.85
CA CYS A 42 -1.49 14.73 -4.46
C CYS A 42 -2.76 15.13 -3.69
N HIS A 43 -2.73 16.21 -2.89
CA HIS A 43 -3.84 16.61 -2.01
C HIS A 43 -5.18 16.83 -2.72
N ASN A 44 -5.16 17.32 -3.97
CA ASN A 44 -6.39 17.54 -4.76
C ASN A 44 -7.15 16.23 -4.98
N TRP A 45 -6.45 15.18 -5.42
CA TRP A 45 -7.05 13.86 -5.64
C TRP A 45 -7.49 13.20 -4.34
N LEU A 46 -6.77 13.47 -3.24
CA LEU A 46 -7.16 13.00 -1.91
C LEU A 46 -8.47 13.66 -1.45
N ALA A 47 -8.66 14.95 -1.72
CA ALA A 47 -9.92 15.64 -1.41
C ALA A 47 -11.10 15.04 -2.20
N GLU A 48 -10.93 14.76 -3.50
CA GLU A 48 -11.96 14.13 -4.33
C GLU A 48 -12.28 12.69 -3.91
N TYR A 49 -11.26 11.90 -3.56
CA TYR A 49 -11.47 10.57 -3.01
C TYR A 49 -12.26 10.63 -1.70
N ASN A 50 -11.87 11.51 -0.77
CA ASN A 50 -12.58 11.69 0.50
C ASN A 50 -14.02 12.15 0.29
N SER A 51 -14.28 13.05 -0.66
CA SER A 51 -15.63 13.49 -1.00
C SER A 51 -16.49 12.32 -1.47
N CYS A 52 -15.94 11.43 -2.31
CA CYS A 52 -16.61 10.23 -2.75
C CYS A 52 -16.88 9.26 -1.59
N VAL A 53 -15.89 9.02 -0.72
CA VAL A 53 -16.04 8.13 0.44
C VAL A 53 -17.14 8.63 1.36
N THR A 54 -17.17 9.93 1.67
CA THR A 54 -18.25 10.53 2.47
C THR A 54 -19.61 10.31 1.81
N ARG A 55 -19.73 10.57 0.49
CA ARG A 55 -20.97 10.35 -0.25
C ARG A 55 -21.44 8.89 -0.21
N VAL A 56 -20.53 7.93 -0.42
CA VAL A 56 -20.87 6.50 -0.40
C VAL A 56 -21.24 6.03 1.01
N SER A 57 -20.56 6.53 2.05
CA SER A 57 -20.85 6.18 3.45
C SER A 57 -22.25 6.60 3.90
N MET A 58 -22.80 7.67 3.32
CA MET A 58 -24.16 8.15 3.60
C MET A 58 -25.25 7.35 2.87
N ARG A 59 -24.89 6.47 1.91
CA ARG A 59 -25.86 5.67 1.17
C ARG A 59 -26.23 4.41 1.95
N THR A 60 -27.53 4.14 2.05
CA THR A 60 -28.09 2.92 2.67
C THR A 60 -28.19 1.74 1.70
N ASP A 61 -28.05 1.99 0.39
CA ASP A 61 -28.29 0.99 -0.66
C ASP A 61 -27.18 -0.06 -0.78
N GLY A 62 -26.02 0.15 -0.14
CA GLY A 62 -24.83 -0.70 -0.28
C GLY A 62 -24.25 -0.74 -1.70
N LYS A 63 -24.67 0.19 -2.58
CA LYS A 63 -24.27 0.27 -3.99
C LYS A 63 -23.46 1.54 -4.25
N GLY A 64 -22.41 1.39 -5.05
CA GLY A 64 -21.50 2.46 -5.45
C GLY A 64 -20.07 2.19 -4.98
N ASN A 65 -19.09 2.59 -5.77
CA ASN A 65 -17.66 2.50 -5.44
C ASN A 65 -16.97 3.84 -5.74
N CYS A 66 -15.81 4.05 -5.11
CA CYS A 66 -14.93 5.20 -5.33
C CYS A 66 -13.65 4.80 -6.07
N GLN A 67 -13.72 3.72 -6.87
CA GLN A 67 -12.56 3.11 -7.49
C GLN A 67 -11.88 4.06 -8.49
N GLY A 68 -12.66 4.81 -9.29
CA GLY A 68 -12.09 5.77 -10.23
C GLY A 68 -11.28 6.87 -9.54
N GLN A 69 -11.83 7.48 -8.48
CA GLN A 69 -11.11 8.51 -7.71
C GLN A 69 -9.88 7.94 -7.01
N TYR A 70 -9.96 6.68 -6.57
CA TYR A 70 -8.83 5.98 -5.97
C TYR A 70 -7.72 5.72 -6.99
N GLU A 71 -8.06 5.33 -8.22
CA GLU A 71 -7.09 5.10 -9.30
C GLU A 71 -6.36 6.39 -9.70
N GLU A 72 -7.06 7.53 -9.75
CA GLU A 72 -6.44 8.84 -10.02
C GLU A 72 -5.48 9.28 -8.90
N LEU A 73 -5.89 9.10 -7.64
CA LEU A 73 -5.03 9.35 -6.48
C LEU A 73 -3.79 8.45 -6.50
N ALA A 74 -3.99 7.15 -6.75
CA ALA A 74 -2.92 6.17 -6.81
C ALA A 74 -1.94 6.48 -7.95
N GLN A 75 -2.44 6.84 -9.14
CA GLN A 75 -1.59 7.23 -10.27
C GLN A 75 -0.70 8.44 -9.92
N CYS A 76 -1.25 9.46 -9.27
CA CYS A 76 -0.46 10.61 -8.82
C CYS A 76 0.60 10.20 -7.78
N GLN A 77 0.21 9.39 -6.80
CA GLN A 77 1.11 8.94 -5.74
C GLN A 77 2.24 8.06 -6.29
N ASP A 78 1.91 7.09 -7.15
CA ASP A 78 2.86 6.16 -7.76
C ASP A 78 3.83 6.90 -8.69
N HIS A 79 3.36 7.89 -9.46
CA HIS A 79 4.23 8.75 -10.27
C HIS A 79 5.25 9.48 -9.39
N CYS A 80 4.84 10.01 -8.24
CA CYS A 80 5.74 10.66 -7.29
C CYS A 80 6.75 9.66 -6.68
N ILE A 81 6.27 8.51 -6.20
CA ILE A 81 7.12 7.50 -5.55
C ILE A 81 8.16 6.93 -6.52
N ALA A 82 7.79 6.74 -7.80
CA ALA A 82 8.65 6.16 -8.81
C ALA A 82 9.98 6.93 -8.99
N HIS A 83 9.99 8.23 -8.72
CA HIS A 83 11.21 9.05 -8.83
C HIS A 83 12.22 8.78 -7.71
N GLU A 84 11.78 8.41 -6.51
CA GLU A 84 12.64 8.27 -5.32
C GLU A 84 12.88 6.82 -4.92
N ILE A 85 11.93 5.91 -5.16
CA ILE A 85 11.94 4.56 -4.58
C ILE A 85 13.17 3.73 -5.00
N PHE A 86 13.59 3.84 -6.26
CA PHE A 86 14.74 3.09 -6.77
C PHE A 86 16.08 3.58 -6.23
N ALA A 87 16.16 4.79 -5.65
CA ALA A 87 17.37 5.26 -4.98
C ALA A 87 17.57 4.56 -3.61
N HIS A 88 16.51 4.05 -3.01
CA HIS A 88 16.54 3.36 -1.72
C HIS A 88 16.70 1.83 -1.85
N LEU A 89 16.46 1.28 -3.05
CA LEU A 89 16.60 -0.15 -3.34
C LEU A 89 18.04 -0.45 -3.79
N LYS A 90 18.67 -1.46 -3.16
CA LYS A 90 20.02 -1.95 -3.48
C LYS A 90 19.98 -3.39 -3.97
#